data_AF-A0A496VXA8-F1
#
_entry.id   AF-A0A496VXA8-F1
#
_cell.length_a   1.000
_cell.length_b   1.000
_cell.length_c   1.000
_cell.angle_alpha   90.00
_cell.angle_beta   90.00
_cell.angle_gamma   90.00
#
_symmetry.space_group_name_H-M   'P 1'
#
loop_
_entity.id
_entity.type
_entity.pdbx_description
1 polymer ?
#
loop_
_entity_poly.entity_id
_entity_poly.type
_entity_poly.pdbx_seq_one_letter_code
_entity_poly.pdbx_strand_id
1 'polypeptide(L)'
;MTYSTLINKAQTYQQGFDLFEEMKQAGLTPNEISYSTLINKAQTYQQGFDLFEEMKQAGLKIDEISYSTLIKKAQTYQQGFDLFEEMKKAGLKIDEISYSTLINKAETYQQSFELFEEMKKAGLTPNVFIFNILLKKTTQYKQPLQVFLSLLDEMINLKIKPQVGEVNKKGKKIKPYTVFAVENKLRKSQKPYKEWIQKNANSSKKNHAGYKRLGQNFLNKR
;
A
#
# COMPACT_ATOMS: atom_id res chain seq x y z
N MET A 1 -8.75 -33.40 23.77
CA MET A 1 -8.15 -32.25 23.05
C MET A 1 -9.06 -31.96 21.88
N THR A 2 -9.59 -30.74 21.73
CA THR A 2 -10.55 -30.42 20.66
C THR A 2 -9.85 -30.17 19.32
N TYR A 3 -10.48 -30.50 18.19
CA TYR A 3 -9.94 -30.25 16.84
C TYR A 3 -9.50 -28.80 16.65
N SER A 4 -10.28 -27.82 17.11
CA SER A 4 -9.91 -26.39 17.06
C SER A 4 -8.56 -26.08 17.72
N THR A 5 -8.20 -26.80 18.79
CA THR A 5 -6.89 -26.63 19.45
C THR A 5 -5.75 -27.21 18.61
N LEU A 6 -5.99 -28.35 17.95
CA LEU A 6 -5.00 -28.97 17.06
C LEU A 6 -4.78 -28.11 15.81
N ILE A 7 -5.86 -27.60 15.21
CA ILE A 7 -5.81 -26.69 14.05
C ILE A 7 -5.06 -25.41 14.42
N ASN A 8 -5.33 -24.81 15.58
CA ASN A 8 -4.60 -23.63 16.06
C ASN A 8 -3.09 -23.90 16.22
N LYS A 9 -2.72 -25.10 16.70
CA LYS A 9 -1.32 -25.52 16.86
C LYS A 9 -0.65 -25.95 15.55
N ALA A 10 -1.40 -26.11 14.46
CA ALA A 10 -0.82 -26.49 13.17
C ALA A 10 0.20 -25.45 12.70
N GLN A 11 1.37 -25.91 12.27
CA GLN A 11 2.43 -25.01 11.82
C GLN A 11 2.18 -24.52 10.40
N THR A 12 1.59 -25.36 9.55
CA THR A 12 1.31 -25.06 8.16
C THR A 12 -0.19 -25.03 7.87
N TYR A 13 -0.55 -24.34 6.78
CA TYR A 13 -1.92 -24.37 6.27
C TYR A 13 -2.40 -25.80 6.01
N GLN A 14 -1.57 -26.61 5.32
CA GLN A 14 -1.95 -27.96 4.93
C GLN A 14 -2.28 -28.84 6.14
N GLN A 15 -1.41 -28.85 7.16
CA GLN A 15 -1.65 -29.61 8.39
C GLN A 15 -2.96 -29.20 9.07
N GLY A 16 -3.23 -27.89 9.13
CA GLY A 16 -4.46 -27.38 9.71
C GLY A 16 -5.69 -27.74 8.88
N PHE A 17 -5.57 -27.67 7.55
CA PHE A 17 -6.65 -27.96 6.61
C PHE A 17 -7.03 -29.43 6.63
N ASP A 18 -6.05 -30.34 6.71
CA ASP A 18 -6.29 -31.78 6.83
C ASP A 18 -7.10 -32.09 8.12
N LEU A 19 -6.71 -31.48 9.26
CA LEU A 19 -7.44 -31.61 10.53
C LEU A 19 -8.85 -31.00 10.47
N PHE A 20 -9.03 -29.94 9.69
CA PHE A 20 -10.32 -29.28 9.50
C PHE A 20 -11.28 -30.11 8.66
N GLU A 21 -10.79 -30.75 7.60
CA GLU A 21 -11.57 -31.69 6.81
C GLU A 21 -11.91 -32.96 7.59
N GLU A 22 -10.96 -33.49 8.38
CA GLU A 22 -11.21 -34.60 9.30
C GLU A 22 -12.32 -34.26 10.31
N MET A 23 -12.28 -33.05 10.89
CA MET A 23 -13.31 -32.54 11.79
C MET A 23 -14.70 -32.55 11.12
N LYS A 24 -14.80 -32.09 9.88
CA LYS A 24 -16.06 -32.08 9.11
C LYS A 24 -16.55 -33.49 8.79
N GLN A 25 -15.64 -34.39 8.40
CA GLN A 25 -15.97 -35.80 8.12
C GLN A 25 -16.45 -36.55 9.36
N ALA A 26 -15.95 -36.18 10.54
CA ALA A 26 -16.43 -36.69 11.83
C ALA A 26 -17.81 -36.11 12.25
N GLY A 27 -18.45 -35.28 11.41
CA GLY A 27 -19.74 -34.67 11.69
C GLY A 27 -19.69 -33.50 12.68
N LEU A 28 -18.49 -32.98 12.97
CA LEU A 28 -18.30 -31.83 13.85
C LEU A 28 -18.33 -30.53 13.04
N THR A 29 -18.94 -29.49 13.61
CA THR A 29 -19.03 -28.17 12.97
C THR A 29 -17.83 -27.30 13.32
N PRO A 30 -17.01 -26.86 12.34
CA PRO A 30 -15.94 -25.91 12.62
C PRO A 30 -16.49 -24.59 13.15
N ASN A 31 -15.75 -23.98 14.08
CA ASN A 31 -16.10 -22.68 14.68
C ASN A 31 -15.23 -21.55 14.14
N GLU A 32 -15.44 -20.33 14.64
CA GLU A 32 -14.72 -19.12 14.22
C GLU A 32 -13.21 -19.30 14.33
N ILE A 33 -12.73 -19.91 15.42
CA ILE A 33 -11.30 -20.10 15.67
C ILE A 33 -10.70 -21.03 14.60
N SER A 34 -11.38 -22.12 14.25
CA SER A 34 -10.92 -23.06 13.22
C SER A 34 -10.78 -22.35 11.87
N TYR A 35 -11.78 -21.59 11.44
CA TYR A 35 -11.75 -20.85 10.18
C TYR A 35 -10.71 -19.74 10.17
N SER A 36 -10.75 -18.81 11.13
CA SER A 36 -9.84 -17.66 11.17
C SER A 36 -8.37 -18.10 11.23
N THR A 37 -8.08 -19.20 11.94
CA THR A 37 -6.73 -19.79 11.96
C THR A 37 -6.27 -20.21 10.57
N LEU A 38 -7.12 -20.91 9.81
CA LEU A 38 -6.78 -21.38 8.47
C LEU A 38 -6.68 -20.25 7.46
N ILE A 39 -7.61 -19.29 7.50
CA ILE A 39 -7.56 -18.08 6.66
C ILE A 39 -6.24 -17.34 6.88
N ASN A 40 -5.84 -17.18 8.15
CA ASN A 40 -4.58 -16.52 8.51
C ASN A 40 -3.34 -17.30 8.04
N LYS A 41 -3.40 -18.64 8.02
CA LYS A 41 -2.31 -19.50 7.53
C LYS A 41 -2.30 -19.69 6.02
N ALA A 42 -3.39 -19.33 5.32
CA ALA A 42 -3.50 -19.48 3.87
C ALA A 42 -2.28 -18.86 3.18
N GLN A 43 -1.82 -19.50 2.10
CA GLN A 43 -0.68 -18.99 1.34
C GLN A 43 -1.14 -18.18 0.13
N THR A 44 -2.28 -18.56 -0.45
CA THR A 44 -2.89 -17.88 -1.58
C THR A 44 -4.19 -17.18 -1.19
N TYR A 45 -4.61 -16.22 -2.02
CA TYR A 45 -5.92 -15.59 -1.89
C TYR A 45 -7.05 -16.63 -1.95
N GLN A 46 -7.00 -17.52 -2.95
CA GLN A 46 -8.07 -18.49 -3.20
C GLN A 46 -8.28 -19.42 -1.99
N GLN A 47 -7.20 -19.98 -1.45
CA GLN A 47 -7.27 -20.84 -0.25
C GLN A 47 -8.00 -20.16 0.92
N GLY A 48 -7.65 -18.90 1.19
CA GLY A 48 -8.28 -18.16 2.28
C GLY A 48 -9.70 -17.71 1.94
N PHE A 49 -9.96 -17.35 0.68
CA PHE A 49 -11.25 -16.83 0.24
C PHE A 49 -12.33 -17.93 0.23
N ASP A 50 -11.99 -19.15 -0.16
CA ASP A 50 -12.92 -20.29 -0.11
C ASP A 50 -13.38 -20.55 1.34
N LEU A 51 -12.45 -20.55 2.29
CA LEU A 51 -12.74 -20.70 3.72
C LEU A 51 -13.53 -19.51 4.29
N PHE A 52 -13.26 -18.30 3.80
CA PHE A 52 -13.98 -17.09 4.20
C PHE A 52 -15.43 -17.13 3.74
N GLU A 53 -15.70 -17.54 2.51
CA GLU A 53 -17.06 -17.69 2.00
C GLU A 53 -17.81 -18.82 2.71
N GLU A 54 -17.14 -19.95 2.99
CA GLU A 54 -17.73 -21.05 3.79
C GLU A 54 -18.08 -20.57 5.21
N MET A 55 -17.17 -19.84 5.86
CA MET A 55 -17.39 -19.24 7.18
C MET A 55 -18.58 -18.26 7.18
N LYS A 56 -18.70 -17.45 6.14
CA LYS A 56 -19.80 -16.48 5.96
C LYS A 56 -21.14 -17.17 5.73
N GLN A 57 -21.19 -18.21 4.91
CA GLN A 57 -22.39 -19.02 4.68
C GLN A 57 -22.83 -19.77 5.94
N ALA A 58 -21.89 -20.16 6.80
CA ALA A 58 -22.17 -20.73 8.12
C ALA A 58 -22.69 -19.69 9.13
N GLY A 59 -22.77 -18.40 8.76
CA GLY A 59 -23.22 -17.33 9.66
C GLY A 59 -22.24 -16.99 10.77
N LEU A 60 -20.97 -17.41 10.64
CA LEU A 60 -19.93 -17.20 11.64
C LEU A 60 -19.32 -15.80 11.50
N LYS A 61 -18.96 -15.19 12.64
CA LYS A 61 -18.39 -13.84 12.66
C LYS A 61 -16.94 -13.84 12.18
N ILE A 62 -16.69 -13.16 11.08
CA ILE A 62 -15.32 -12.95 10.56
C ILE A 62 -14.64 -11.80 11.31
N ASP A 63 -13.36 -11.96 11.65
CA ASP A 63 -12.57 -10.98 12.38
C ASP A 63 -11.73 -10.07 11.48
N GLU A 64 -11.18 -9.00 12.08
CA GLU A 64 -10.33 -8.01 11.40
C GLU A 64 -9.10 -8.65 10.72
N ILE A 65 -8.51 -9.67 11.36
CA ILE A 65 -7.29 -10.32 10.90
C ILE A 65 -7.55 -11.14 9.63
N SER A 66 -8.70 -11.83 9.57
CA SER A 66 -9.11 -12.61 8.41
C SER A 66 -9.32 -11.72 7.19
N TYR A 67 -10.05 -10.60 7.33
CA TYR A 67 -10.21 -9.61 6.25
C TYR A 67 -8.86 -9.03 5.80
N SER A 68 -8.06 -8.54 6.75
CA SER A 68 -6.75 -7.92 6.45
C SER A 68 -5.81 -8.90 5.74
N THR A 69 -5.83 -10.18 6.13
CA THR A 69 -5.06 -11.24 5.48
C THR A 69 -5.46 -11.43 4.02
N LEU A 70 -6.76 -11.47 3.73
CA LEU A 70 -7.26 -11.63 2.37
C LEU A 70 -7.01 -10.40 1.50
N ILE A 71 -7.22 -9.19 2.04
CA ILE A 71 -6.90 -7.93 1.34
C ILE A 71 -5.42 -7.90 0.95
N LYS A 72 -4.53 -8.28 1.87
CA LYS A 72 -3.08 -8.38 1.60
C LYS A 72 -2.75 -9.38 0.49
N LYS A 73 -3.49 -10.49 0.41
CA LYS A 73 -3.29 -11.57 -0.57
C LYS A 73 -4.01 -11.36 -1.89
N ALA A 74 -4.97 -10.43 -1.95
CA ALA A 74 -5.72 -10.12 -3.16
C ALA A 74 -4.77 -9.92 -4.34
N GLN A 75 -5.12 -10.44 -5.51
CA GLN A 75 -4.28 -10.29 -6.69
C GLN A 75 -4.66 -9.03 -7.45
N THR A 76 -5.94 -8.74 -7.56
CA THR A 76 -6.47 -7.55 -8.24
C THR A 76 -6.89 -6.46 -7.25
N TYR A 77 -7.05 -5.23 -7.75
CA TYR A 77 -7.64 -4.15 -6.97
C TYR A 77 -9.06 -4.49 -6.54
N GLN A 78 -9.89 -4.99 -7.46
CA GLN A 78 -11.30 -5.29 -7.20
C GLN A 78 -11.48 -6.31 -6.07
N GLN A 79 -10.75 -7.42 -6.11
CA GLN A 79 -10.78 -8.44 -5.05
C GLN A 79 -10.52 -7.85 -3.65
N GLY A 80 -9.48 -7.02 -3.55
CA GLY A 80 -9.15 -6.39 -2.27
C GLY A 80 -10.14 -5.30 -1.87
N PHE A 81 -10.66 -4.54 -2.83
CA PHE A 81 -11.57 -3.43 -2.58
C PHE A 81 -12.95 -3.92 -2.12
N ASP A 82 -13.45 -5.02 -2.67
CA ASP A 82 -14.71 -5.63 -2.25
C ASP A 82 -14.64 -6.08 -0.78
N LEU A 83 -13.55 -6.75 -0.40
CA LEU A 83 -13.30 -7.15 1.00
C LEU A 83 -13.12 -5.95 1.93
N PHE A 84 -12.48 -4.88 1.46
CA PHE A 84 -12.29 -3.65 2.23
C PHE A 84 -13.62 -2.94 2.50
N GLU A 85 -14.48 -2.82 1.49
CA GLU A 85 -15.81 -2.22 1.66
C GLU A 85 -16.72 -3.09 2.55
N GLU A 86 -16.61 -4.41 2.45
CA GLU A 86 -17.31 -5.33 3.34
C GLU A 86 -16.83 -5.18 4.80
N MET A 87 -15.52 -5.16 5.02
CA MET A 87 -14.90 -4.95 6.33
C MET A 87 -15.33 -3.62 6.96
N LYS A 88 -15.41 -2.56 6.14
CA LYS A 88 -15.88 -1.23 6.55
C LYS A 88 -17.35 -1.24 6.95
N LYS A 89 -18.22 -1.88 6.17
CA LYS A 89 -19.65 -2.04 6.48
C LYS A 89 -19.87 -2.86 7.74
N ALA A 90 -18.99 -3.82 8.03
CA ALA A 90 -18.98 -4.57 9.28
C ALA A 90 -18.49 -3.75 10.49
N GLY A 91 -18.06 -2.50 10.29
CA GLY A 91 -17.54 -1.63 11.35
C GLY A 91 -16.19 -2.08 11.90
N LEU A 92 -15.46 -2.91 11.16
CA LEU A 92 -14.15 -3.39 11.56
C LEU A 92 -13.07 -2.34 11.22
N LYS A 93 -12.05 -2.28 12.06
CA LYS A 93 -10.95 -1.33 11.88
C LYS A 93 -10.06 -1.79 10.72
N ILE A 94 -9.76 -0.88 9.80
CA ILE A 94 -8.86 -1.17 8.70
C ILE A 94 -7.45 -0.67 9.07
N ASP A 95 -6.44 -1.51 8.84
CA ASP A 95 -5.06 -1.21 9.19
C ASP A 95 -4.28 -0.50 8.04
N GLU A 96 -3.09 0.03 8.38
CA GLU A 96 -2.22 0.69 7.42
C GLU A 96 -1.83 -0.23 6.25
N ILE A 97 -1.65 -1.53 6.52
CA ILE A 97 -1.20 -2.51 5.52
C ILE A 97 -2.28 -2.73 4.47
N SER A 98 -3.55 -2.81 4.88
CA SER A 98 -4.70 -2.96 3.99
C SER A 98 -4.85 -1.75 3.09
N TYR A 99 -4.81 -0.52 3.64
CA TYR A 99 -4.80 0.71 2.84
C TYR A 99 -3.62 0.75 1.86
N SER A 100 -2.40 0.48 2.34
CA SER A 100 -1.19 0.48 1.51
C SER A 100 -1.28 -0.51 0.35
N THR A 101 -1.87 -1.68 0.60
CA THR A 101 -2.06 -2.73 -0.41
C THR A 101 -3.00 -2.27 -1.51
N LEU A 102 -4.15 -1.70 -1.15
CA LEU A 102 -5.13 -1.21 -2.12
C LEU A 102 -4.65 0.01 -2.90
N ILE A 103 -4.00 0.97 -2.24
CA ILE A 103 -3.40 2.13 -2.90
C ILE A 103 -2.38 1.68 -3.96
N ASN A 104 -1.56 0.67 -3.64
CA ASN A 104 -0.61 0.10 -4.58
C ASN A 104 -1.32 -0.53 -5.78
N LYS A 105 -2.34 -1.36 -5.52
CA LYS A 105 -3.10 -2.11 -6.54
C LYS A 105 -4.04 -1.26 -7.38
N ALA A 106 -4.47 -0.10 -6.90
CA ALA A 106 -5.35 0.81 -7.63
C ALA A 106 -4.84 1.07 -9.05
N GLU A 107 -5.72 1.02 -10.05
CA GLU A 107 -5.30 1.13 -11.44
C GLU A 107 -5.07 2.58 -11.85
N THR A 108 -5.83 3.49 -11.24
CA THR A 108 -5.82 4.91 -11.53
C THR A 108 -5.25 5.74 -10.38
N TYR A 109 -4.76 6.94 -10.72
CA TYR A 109 -4.40 7.94 -9.72
C TYR A 109 -5.58 8.27 -8.80
N GLN A 110 -6.78 8.45 -9.37
CA GLN A 110 -7.98 8.84 -8.63
C GLN A 110 -8.32 7.83 -7.52
N GLN A 111 -8.43 6.55 -7.86
CA GLN A 111 -8.66 5.47 -6.88
C GLN A 111 -7.59 5.45 -5.78
N SER A 112 -6.30 5.59 -6.16
CA SER A 112 -5.21 5.59 -5.19
C SER A 112 -5.25 6.81 -4.24
N PHE A 113 -5.69 7.96 -4.75
CA PHE A 113 -5.77 9.20 -3.99
C PHE A 113 -6.97 9.23 -3.05
N GLU A 114 -8.12 8.71 -3.48
CA GLU A 114 -9.30 8.57 -2.61
C GLU A 114 -9.02 7.69 -1.39
N LEU A 115 -8.37 6.55 -1.59
CA LEU A 115 -7.93 5.68 -0.50
C LEU A 115 -6.87 6.34 0.41
N PHE A 116 -5.98 7.16 -0.15
CA PHE A 116 -5.01 7.93 0.62
C PHE A 116 -5.69 8.99 1.51
N GLU A 117 -6.65 9.74 0.98
CA GLU A 117 -7.40 10.71 1.77
C GLU A 117 -8.27 10.02 2.83
N GLU A 118 -8.87 8.88 2.50
CA GLU A 118 -9.61 8.07 3.46
C GLU A 118 -8.72 7.57 4.60
N MET A 119 -7.53 7.04 4.28
CA MET A 119 -6.54 6.61 5.28
C MET A 119 -6.20 7.74 6.27
N LYS A 120 -6.00 8.96 5.77
CA LYS A 120 -5.74 10.14 6.63
C LYS A 120 -6.93 10.47 7.52
N LYS A 121 -8.15 10.43 6.99
CA LYS A 121 -9.39 10.66 7.76
C LYS A 121 -9.59 9.61 8.85
N ALA A 122 -9.12 8.38 8.62
CA ALA A 122 -9.07 7.32 9.62
C ALA A 122 -7.97 7.51 10.69
N GLY A 123 -7.21 8.62 10.63
CA GLY A 123 -6.14 8.94 11.58
C GLY A 123 -4.84 8.16 11.36
N LEU A 124 -4.71 7.46 10.23
CA LEU A 124 -3.51 6.74 9.87
C LEU A 124 -2.53 7.67 9.15
N THR A 125 -1.24 7.53 9.44
CA THR A 125 -0.19 8.37 8.84
C THR A 125 0.36 7.68 7.59
N PRO A 126 0.26 8.28 6.40
CA PRO A 126 0.82 7.70 5.19
C PRO A 126 2.35 7.62 5.26
N ASN A 127 2.92 6.51 4.82
CA ASN A 127 4.36 6.30 4.79
C ASN A 127 4.99 6.69 3.43
N VAL A 128 6.32 6.64 3.35
CA VAL A 128 7.07 6.97 2.11
C VAL A 128 6.67 6.09 0.91
N PHE A 129 6.27 4.84 1.15
CA PHE A 129 5.88 3.91 0.11
C PHE A 129 4.57 4.36 -0.56
N ILE A 130 3.58 4.78 0.24
CA ILE A 130 2.31 5.33 -0.26
C ILE A 130 2.54 6.58 -1.11
N PHE A 131 3.32 7.54 -0.62
CA PHE A 131 3.65 8.74 -1.39
C PHE A 131 4.36 8.42 -2.70
N ASN A 132 5.29 7.45 -2.70
CA ASN A 132 5.95 7.01 -3.92
C ASN A 132 4.97 6.45 -4.96
N ILE A 133 3.96 5.68 -4.53
CA ILE A 133 2.91 5.18 -5.42
C ILE A 133 2.12 6.34 -6.04
N LEU A 134 1.67 7.29 -5.21
CA LEU A 134 0.90 8.45 -5.66
C LEU A 134 1.72 9.28 -6.65
N LEU A 135 2.96 9.64 -6.29
CA LEU A 135 3.88 10.38 -7.15
C LEU A 135 4.07 9.67 -8.51
N LYS A 136 4.25 8.35 -8.53
CA LYS A 136 4.36 7.58 -9.77
C LYS A 136 3.09 7.67 -10.62
N LYS A 137 1.91 7.61 -10.00
CA LYS A 137 0.60 7.65 -10.67
C LYS A 137 0.18 9.07 -11.08
N THR A 138 0.75 10.14 -10.49
CA THR A 138 0.41 11.53 -10.86
C THR A 138 0.52 11.83 -12.35
N THR A 139 1.43 11.14 -13.08
CA THR A 139 1.59 11.34 -14.54
C THR A 139 0.35 10.97 -15.35
N GLN A 140 -0.58 10.21 -14.78
CA GLN A 140 -1.84 9.81 -15.40
C GLN A 140 -2.94 10.88 -15.21
N TYR A 141 -2.72 11.90 -14.39
CA TYR A 141 -3.74 12.88 -14.01
C TYR A 141 -3.69 14.13 -14.90
N LYS A 142 -4.81 14.86 -15.00
CA LYS A 142 -4.96 16.04 -15.88
C LYS A 142 -4.02 17.19 -15.54
N GLN A 143 -3.65 17.36 -14.27
CA GLN A 143 -2.76 18.42 -13.76
C GLN A 143 -1.55 17.84 -13.02
N PRO A 144 -0.67 17.09 -13.71
CA PRO A 144 0.28 16.22 -13.06
C PRO A 144 1.36 16.98 -12.26
N LEU A 145 1.78 18.17 -12.71
CA LEU A 145 2.82 18.95 -12.02
C LEU A 145 2.32 19.58 -10.71
N GLN A 146 1.13 20.18 -10.72
CA GLN A 146 0.57 20.82 -9.52
C GLN A 146 0.35 19.79 -8.41
N VAL A 147 -0.26 18.66 -8.76
CA VAL A 147 -0.50 17.55 -7.84
C VAL A 147 0.80 16.92 -7.34
N PHE A 148 1.79 16.77 -8.22
CA PHE A 148 3.11 16.28 -7.84
C PHE A 148 3.78 17.19 -6.80
N LEU A 149 3.73 18.51 -7.01
CA LEU A 149 4.28 19.48 -6.07
C LEU A 149 3.56 19.47 -4.73
N SER A 150 2.22 19.40 -4.72
CA SER A 150 1.45 19.37 -3.47
C SER A 150 1.75 18.11 -2.65
N LEU A 151 1.90 16.95 -3.28
CA LEU A 151 2.30 15.72 -2.59
C LEU A 151 3.72 15.83 -2.00
N LEU A 152 4.66 16.48 -2.69
CA LEU A 152 6.00 16.71 -2.14
C LEU A 152 5.99 17.67 -0.95
N ASP A 153 5.19 18.73 -0.99
CA ASP A 153 5.01 19.63 0.14
C ASP A 153 4.40 18.90 1.34
N GLU A 154 3.40 18.04 1.10
CA GLU A 154 2.79 17.22 2.15
C GLU A 154 3.80 16.26 2.78
N MET A 155 4.62 15.57 1.98
CA MET A 155 5.72 14.74 2.50
C MET A 155 6.66 15.54 3.43
N ILE A 156 7.08 16.74 3.01
CA ILE A 156 7.97 17.59 3.79
C ILE A 156 7.31 18.02 5.10
N ASN A 157 6.04 18.42 5.06
CA ASN A 157 5.27 18.83 6.24
C ASN A 157 5.14 17.68 7.25
N LEU A 158 4.96 16.46 6.76
CA LEU A 158 4.93 15.23 7.57
C LEU A 158 6.33 14.75 8.00
N LYS A 159 7.40 15.51 7.69
CA LYS A 159 8.80 15.14 7.94
C LYS A 159 9.23 13.83 7.25
N ILE A 160 8.49 13.42 6.22
CA ILE A 160 8.80 12.27 5.37
C ILE A 160 9.71 12.76 4.25
N LYS A 161 10.89 12.15 4.12
CA LYS A 161 11.86 12.57 3.11
C LYS A 161 11.48 12.01 1.73
N PRO A 162 11.29 12.85 0.69
CA PRO A 162 11.11 12.36 -0.67
C PRO A 162 12.31 11.56 -1.15
N GLN A 163 12.04 10.45 -1.85
CA GLN A 163 13.09 9.66 -2.49
C GLN A 163 13.48 10.29 -3.83
N VAL A 164 14.44 11.21 -3.78
CA VAL A 164 15.09 11.83 -4.96
C VAL A 164 16.28 11.03 -5.43
N GLY A 165 16.39 10.83 -6.74
CA GLY A 165 17.56 10.21 -7.36
C GLY A 165 18.81 11.05 -7.16
N GLU A 166 19.92 10.41 -6.79
CA GLU A 166 21.22 11.07 -6.72
C GLU A 166 21.94 10.93 -8.06
N VAL A 167 22.65 11.98 -8.48
CA VAL A 167 23.57 11.91 -9.61
C VAL A 167 24.98 11.78 -9.04
N ASN A 168 25.68 10.70 -9.37
CA ASN A 168 27.05 10.52 -8.87
C ASN A 168 27.99 11.58 -9.48
N LYS A 169 29.22 11.67 -8.96
CA LYS A 169 30.24 12.64 -9.44
C LYS A 169 30.55 12.53 -10.95
N LYS A 170 30.16 11.43 -11.61
CA LYS A 170 30.34 11.16 -13.05
C LYS A 170 29.07 11.39 -13.88
N GLY A 171 28.03 12.00 -13.31
CA GLY A 171 26.74 12.20 -14.00
C GLY A 171 25.91 10.92 -14.18
N LYS A 172 26.35 9.78 -13.63
CA LYS A 172 25.61 8.51 -13.69
C LYS A 172 24.57 8.50 -12.56
N LYS A 173 23.33 8.23 -12.95
CA LYS A 173 22.16 8.18 -12.06
C LYS A 173 22.32 7.04 -11.05
N ILE A 174 22.22 7.33 -9.76
CA ILE A 174 22.08 6.38 -8.65
C ILE A 174 20.60 6.40 -8.24
N LYS A 175 19.93 5.25 -8.12
CA LYS A 175 18.50 5.18 -7.70
C LYS A 175 18.37 5.78 -6.28
N PRO A 176 17.33 6.57 -5.92
CA PRO A 176 15.91 6.20 -6.08
C PRO A 176 15.08 7.03 -7.09
N TYR A 177 13.93 6.48 -7.46
CA TYR A 177 13.38 6.53 -8.83
C TYR A 177 12.14 7.41 -9.03
N THR A 178 11.47 7.88 -7.99
CA THR A 178 10.12 8.46 -8.15
C THR A 178 10.15 9.90 -8.62
N VAL A 179 10.83 10.79 -7.90
CA VAL A 179 10.82 12.23 -8.22
C VAL A 179 11.47 12.49 -9.58
N PHE A 180 12.64 11.89 -9.86
CA PHE A 180 13.40 12.16 -11.09
C PHE A 180 12.81 11.49 -12.35
N ALA A 181 12.18 10.31 -12.23
CA ALA A 181 11.55 9.66 -13.38
C ALA A 181 10.22 10.33 -13.76
N VAL A 182 9.43 10.72 -12.75
CA VAL A 182 8.23 11.54 -12.94
C VAL A 182 8.62 12.91 -13.47
N GLU A 183 9.68 13.53 -12.91
CA GLU A 183 10.28 14.76 -13.41
C GLU A 183 10.59 14.67 -14.91
N ASN A 184 11.37 13.69 -15.39
CA ASN A 184 11.70 13.64 -16.83
C ASN A 184 10.47 13.48 -17.73
N LYS A 185 9.39 12.82 -17.26
CA LYS A 185 8.13 12.75 -17.99
C LYS A 185 7.37 14.07 -17.99
N LEU A 186 7.45 14.84 -16.91
CA LEU A 186 6.84 16.16 -16.77
C LEU A 186 7.73 17.30 -17.31
N ARG A 187 8.99 17.01 -17.64
CA ARG A 187 10.03 17.98 -17.94
C ARG A 187 10.33 18.09 -19.43
N LYS A 188 9.54 18.94 -20.09
CA LYS A 188 10.12 20.06 -20.82
C LYS A 188 9.51 21.35 -20.23
N SER A 189 10.34 22.10 -19.50
CA SER A 189 10.16 23.49 -19.02
C SER A 189 8.89 23.87 -18.23
N GLN A 190 8.95 23.96 -16.89
CA GLN A 190 8.07 24.86 -16.14
C GLN A 190 8.77 25.52 -14.93
N LYS A 191 8.60 26.85 -14.81
CA LYS A 191 9.13 27.76 -13.76
C LYS A 191 8.79 27.36 -12.30
N PRO A 192 7.58 26.86 -11.98
CA PRO A 192 7.18 26.57 -10.59
C PRO A 192 8.03 25.51 -9.89
N TYR A 193 8.50 24.47 -10.59
CA TYR A 193 9.36 23.45 -9.98
C TYR A 193 10.76 23.97 -9.63
N LYS A 194 11.33 24.84 -10.47
CA LYS A 194 12.62 25.48 -10.20
C LYS A 194 12.53 26.33 -8.94
N GLU A 195 11.44 27.07 -8.78
CA GLU A 195 11.16 27.88 -7.59
C GLU A 195 10.96 27.01 -6.34
N TRP A 196 10.24 25.89 -6.46
CA TRP A 196 10.06 24.92 -5.37
C TRP A 196 11.39 24.36 -4.85
N ILE A 197 12.29 23.94 -5.74
CA ILE A 197 13.63 23.45 -5.37
C ILE A 197 14.43 24.53 -4.66
N GLN A 198 14.38 25.77 -5.17
CA GLN A 198 15.10 26.89 -4.57
C GLN A 198 14.57 27.23 -3.17
N LYS A 199 13.25 27.18 -2.98
CA LYS A 199 12.58 27.42 -1.69
C LYS A 199 12.91 26.34 -0.66
N ASN A 200 12.87 25.07 -1.06
CA ASN A 200 12.98 23.92 -0.15
C ASN A 200 14.40 23.35 -0.02
N ALA A 201 15.38 23.86 -0.77
CA ALA A 201 16.78 23.50 -0.58
C ALA A 201 17.23 23.82 0.86
N ASN A 202 16.88 24.99 1.40
CA ASN A 202 17.43 25.51 2.66
C ASN A 202 16.92 24.81 3.94
N SER A 203 15.82 24.04 3.90
CA SER A 203 15.16 23.46 5.08
C SER A 203 15.68 22.07 5.49
N SER A 204 16.47 21.40 4.65
CA SER A 204 17.04 20.06 4.94
C SER A 204 18.56 20.05 4.77
N LYS A 205 19.28 20.40 5.83
CA LYS A 205 20.75 20.52 5.88
C LYS A 205 21.56 19.22 5.65
N LYS A 206 20.97 18.13 5.10
CA LYS A 206 21.74 16.90 4.78
C LYS A 206 21.60 16.32 3.37
N ASN A 207 20.64 16.77 2.53
CA ASN A 207 20.48 16.23 1.16
C ASN A 207 20.85 17.25 0.04
N HIS A 208 21.46 18.37 0.42
CA HIS A 208 21.72 19.54 -0.43
C HIS A 208 22.50 19.27 -1.74
N ALA A 209 23.36 18.25 -1.78
CA ALA A 209 24.26 18.05 -2.92
C ALA A 209 23.53 17.55 -4.19
N GLY A 210 22.45 16.77 -4.05
CA GLY A 210 21.67 16.25 -5.18
C GLY A 210 20.80 17.31 -5.84
N TYR A 211 20.05 18.07 -5.02
CA TYR A 211 19.14 19.12 -5.49
C TYR A 211 19.87 20.30 -6.14
N LYS A 212 21.01 20.74 -5.58
CA LYS A 212 21.80 21.85 -6.10
C LYS A 212 22.48 21.50 -7.43
N ARG A 213 22.97 20.25 -7.59
CA ARG A 213 23.54 19.74 -8.85
C ARG A 213 22.51 19.61 -9.97
N LEU A 214 21.29 19.20 -9.65
CA LEU A 214 20.19 19.15 -10.62
C LEU A 214 19.72 20.57 -11.02
N GLY A 215 19.71 21.55 -10.12
CA GLY A 215 19.40 22.94 -10.49
C GLY A 215 20.49 23.60 -11.37
N GLN A 216 21.76 23.43 -11.01
CA GLN A 216 22.89 24.10 -11.68
C GLN A 216 23.21 23.53 -13.08
N ASN A 217 23.10 22.21 -13.28
CA ASN A 217 23.37 21.61 -14.60
C ASN A 217 22.31 21.96 -15.66
N PHE A 218 21.13 22.45 -15.26
CA PHE A 218 20.04 22.83 -16.16
C PHE A 218 19.94 24.32 -16.43
N LEU A 219 20.60 25.16 -15.64
CA LEU A 219 20.77 26.58 -15.95
C LEU A 219 21.90 26.83 -16.96
N ASN A 220 22.84 25.89 -17.09
CA ASN A 220 24.05 26.03 -17.92
C ASN A 220 23.98 25.33 -19.29
N LYS A 221 22.81 24.85 -19.73
CA LYS A 221 22.60 24.41 -21.11
C LYS A 221 21.52 25.26 -21.75
N ARG A 222 21.95 26.40 -22.30
CA ARG A 222 21.26 27.10 -23.39
C ARG A 222 21.49 26.31 -24.68
#